data_AF-A0AAD8I5Z0-F1
#
_entry.id   AF-A0AAD8I5Z0-F1
#
_cell.length_a   1.000
_cell.length_b   1.000
_cell.length_c   1.000
_cell.angle_alpha   90.00
_cell.angle_beta   90.00
_cell.angle_gamma   90.00
#
_symmetry.space_group_name_H-M   'P 1'
#
loop_
_entity.id
_entity.type
_entity.pdbx_description
1 polymer ?
#
loop_
_entity_poly.entity_id
_entity_poly.type
_entity_poly.pdbx_seq_one_letter_code
_entity_poly.pdbx_strand_id
1 'polypeptide(L)'
;MLDKQVGGTNSAHKRALKKCEDLMRQDQHIDVTFNRHSRQVRKEYRIRLGASIDCVRFLLRQGLALRGHDESDKSPNEGNFLELLKFLGVHNIEIDAVVGKNAPSNLKVTSPDIQHDIINASAVETVNNIIHDLGDDLFAILIDESRDISRLRFQNMKNRRGQL
;
A
#
# COMPACT_ATOMS: atom_id res chain seq x y z
N MET A 1 58.16 -21.90 16.83
CA MET A 1 58.87 -21.30 17.98
C MET A 1 58.64 -19.80 17.90
N LEU A 2 57.43 -19.36 18.27
CA LEU A 2 56.99 -18.93 19.61
C LEU A 2 57.59 -17.57 19.99
N ASP A 3 56.76 -16.53 19.98
CA ASP A 3 56.56 -15.86 21.26
C ASP A 3 55.12 -15.36 21.47
N LYS A 4 54.48 -16.06 22.42
CA LYS A 4 53.50 -15.61 23.41
C LYS A 4 52.31 -14.78 22.94
N GLN A 5 51.26 -15.54 22.67
CA GLN A 5 49.91 -15.22 23.13
C GLN A 5 49.89 -15.04 24.66
N VAL A 6 50.06 -13.83 25.19
CA VAL A 6 49.60 -13.46 26.55
C VAL A 6 49.26 -11.97 26.58
N GLY A 7 47.97 -11.65 26.72
CA GLY A 7 47.53 -10.28 26.94
C GLY A 7 46.01 -10.11 27.02
N GLY A 8 45.28 -11.10 27.55
CA GLY A 8 43.86 -11.03 27.88
C GLY A 8 42.91 -10.79 26.69
N THR A 9 41.79 -11.48 26.69
CA THR A 9 40.70 -11.34 25.71
C THR A 9 40.00 -9.95 25.73
N ASN A 10 40.65 -8.88 26.22
CA ASN A 10 40.02 -7.58 26.46
C ASN A 10 40.98 -6.36 26.58
N SER A 11 42.16 -6.35 25.93
CA SER A 11 43.05 -5.18 26.06
C SER A 11 42.39 -3.91 25.49
N ALA A 12 42.33 -2.86 26.32
CA ALA A 12 41.67 -1.60 25.97
C ALA A 12 42.24 -1.00 24.66
N HIS A 13 43.52 -1.24 24.41
CA HIS A 13 44.22 -0.80 23.21
C HIS A 13 43.69 -1.47 21.94
N LYS A 14 43.52 -2.81 21.91
CA LYS A 14 42.99 -3.51 20.73
C LYS A 14 41.55 -3.08 20.42
N ARG A 15 40.78 -2.81 21.47
CA ARG A 15 39.40 -2.30 21.37
C ARG A 15 39.36 -0.85 20.89
N ALA A 16 40.31 -0.02 21.31
CA ALA A 16 40.45 1.36 20.85
C ALA A 16 40.90 1.42 19.39
N LEU A 17 41.85 0.56 18.98
CA LEU A 17 42.30 0.45 17.59
C LEU A 17 41.14 0.08 16.67
N LYS A 18 40.38 -0.95 17.02
CA LYS A 18 39.19 -1.37 16.25
C LYS A 18 38.12 -0.28 16.17
N LYS A 19 37.85 0.44 17.26
CA LYS A 19 36.95 1.60 17.25
C LYS A 19 37.45 2.73 16.36
N CYS A 20 38.77 2.94 16.30
CA CYS A 20 39.38 3.94 15.43
C CYS A 20 39.26 3.51 13.96
N GLU A 21 39.52 2.24 13.66
CA GLU A 21 39.28 1.68 12.32
C GLU A 21 37.82 1.82 11.91
N ASP A 22 36.86 1.45 12.76
CA ASP A 22 35.43 1.59 12.50
C ASP A 22 35.00 3.07 12.36
N LEU A 23 35.63 4.00 13.11
CA LEU A 23 35.39 5.44 12.95
C LEU A 23 35.89 5.98 11.61
N MET A 24 36.96 5.41 11.07
CA MET A 24 37.51 5.80 9.77
C MET A 24 36.76 5.19 8.58
N ARG A 25 35.83 4.25 8.84
CA ARG A 25 34.99 3.62 7.83
C ARG A 25 33.82 4.52 7.44
N GLN A 26 34.03 5.33 6.41
CA GLN A 26 33.05 6.29 5.88
C GLN A 26 31.68 5.68 5.55
N ASP A 27 31.63 4.41 5.14
CA ASP A 27 30.41 3.65 4.87
C ASP A 27 29.52 3.43 6.11
N GLN A 28 30.08 3.58 7.31
CA GLN A 28 29.40 3.42 8.59
C GLN A 28 29.09 4.75 9.27
N HIS A 29 29.48 5.88 8.67
CA HIS A 29 29.13 7.17 9.23
C HIS A 29 27.60 7.32 9.35
N ILE A 30 27.19 8.11 10.35
CA ILE A 30 25.78 8.28 10.70
C ILE A 30 24.99 8.84 9.52
N ASP A 31 25.54 9.82 8.81
CA ASP A 31 24.93 10.44 7.64
C ASP A 31 24.76 9.43 6.48
N VAL A 32 25.79 8.64 6.18
CA VAL A 32 25.74 7.61 5.12
C VAL A 32 24.71 6.53 5.46
N THR A 33 24.74 6.02 6.69
CA THR A 33 23.81 5.00 7.16
C THR A 33 22.37 5.52 7.20
N PHE A 34 22.17 6.74 7.69
CA PHE A 34 20.85 7.39 7.74
C PHE A 34 20.28 7.61 6.34
N ASN A 35 21.10 8.11 5.41
CA ASN A 35 20.70 8.30 4.03
C ASN A 35 20.35 6.98 3.34
N ARG A 36 21.15 5.93 3.56
CA ARG A 36 20.86 4.59 3.04
C ARG A 36 19.53 4.05 3.57
N HIS A 37 19.30 4.14 4.88
CA HIS A 37 18.05 3.73 5.51
C HIS A 37 16.85 4.53 4.94
N SER A 38 16.99 5.85 4.82
CA SER A 38 15.95 6.72 4.23
C SER A 38 15.59 6.32 2.80
N ARG A 39 16.59 6.02 1.96
CA ARG A 39 16.37 5.53 0.59
C ARG A 39 15.66 4.19 0.57
N GLN A 40 16.04 3.26 1.44
CA GLN A 40 15.42 1.95 1.54
C GLN A 40 13.94 2.05 1.90
N VAL A 41 13.60 2.81 2.95
CA VAL A 41 12.19 3.02 3.36
C VAL A 41 11.36 3.61 2.23
N ARG A 42 11.90 4.58 1.48
CA ARG A 42 11.23 5.17 0.31
C ARG A 42 11.00 4.15 -0.80
N LYS A 43 11.99 3.28 -1.07
CA LYS A 43 11.86 2.22 -2.07
C LYS A 43 10.75 1.25 -1.69
N GLU A 44 10.76 0.75 -0.47
CA GLU A 44 9.74 -0.18 0.05
C GLU A 44 8.34 0.44 0.03
N TYR A 45 8.22 1.71 0.42
CA TYR A 45 6.95 2.43 0.33
C TYR A 45 6.44 2.53 -1.12
N ARG A 46 7.32 2.82 -2.09
CA ARG A 46 6.93 2.86 -3.51
C ARG A 46 6.46 1.51 -4.03
N ILE A 47 7.09 0.41 -3.61
CA ILE A 47 6.67 -0.95 -3.97
C ILE A 47 5.27 -1.23 -3.41
N ARG A 48 5.03 -0.95 -2.11
CA ARG A 48 3.71 -1.09 -1.50
C ARG A 48 2.63 -0.25 -2.19
N LEU A 49 2.95 1.01 -2.47
CA LEU A 49 2.03 1.93 -3.13
C LEU A 49 1.71 1.47 -4.55
N GLY A 50 2.72 1.04 -5.31
CA GLY A 50 2.54 0.48 -6.65
C GLY A 50 1.61 -0.72 -6.65
N ALA A 51 1.86 -1.69 -5.77
CA ALA A 51 1.00 -2.87 -5.62
C ALA A 51 -0.45 -2.49 -5.27
N SER A 52 -0.63 -1.50 -4.40
CA SER A 52 -1.95 -0.99 -4.01
C SER A 52 -2.67 -0.31 -5.18
N ILE A 53 -1.97 0.49 -5.98
CA ILE A 53 -2.50 1.12 -7.21
C ILE A 53 -2.92 0.05 -8.21
N ASP A 54 -2.12 -1.00 -8.41
CA ASP A 54 -2.44 -2.10 -9.32
C ASP A 54 -3.71 -2.84 -8.88
N CYS A 55 -3.86 -3.12 -7.58
CA CYS A 55 -5.08 -3.69 -7.02
C CYS A 55 -6.31 -2.81 -7.28
N VAL A 56 -6.24 -1.51 -6.95
CA VAL A 56 -7.36 -0.57 -7.16
C VAL A 56 -7.71 -0.50 -8.63
N ARG A 57 -6.72 -0.34 -9.51
CA ARG A 57 -6.91 -0.29 -10.97
C ARG A 57 -7.61 -1.54 -11.50
N PHE A 58 -7.21 -2.73 -11.03
CA PHE A 58 -7.84 -3.98 -11.43
C PHE A 58 -9.32 -4.00 -11.00
N LEU A 59 -9.60 -3.70 -9.73
CA LEU A 59 -10.96 -3.76 -9.18
C LEU A 59 -11.90 -2.74 -9.83
N LEU A 60 -11.42 -1.51 -10.05
CA LEU A 60 -12.18 -0.47 -10.77
C LEU A 60 -12.52 -0.91 -12.19
N ARG A 61 -11.58 -1.52 -12.91
CA ARG A 61 -11.81 -2.03 -14.27
C ARG A 61 -12.84 -3.15 -14.32
N GLN A 62 -12.93 -3.98 -13.29
CA GLN A 62 -13.91 -5.07 -13.20
C GLN A 62 -15.25 -4.62 -12.58
N GLY A 63 -15.34 -3.39 -12.07
CA GLY A 63 -16.52 -2.93 -11.32
C GLY A 63 -16.73 -3.67 -10.00
N LEU A 64 -15.65 -4.19 -9.39
CA LEU A 64 -15.71 -4.93 -8.14
C LEU A 64 -15.56 -4.00 -6.95
N ALA A 65 -16.32 -4.28 -5.88
CA ALA A 65 -16.14 -3.58 -4.61
C ALA A 65 -14.72 -3.82 -4.06
N LEU A 66 -14.10 -2.79 -3.50
CA LEU A 66 -12.77 -2.95 -2.89
C LEU A 66 -12.86 -3.63 -1.52
N ARG A 67 -13.86 -3.24 -0.72
CA ARG A 67 -13.98 -3.63 0.68
C ARG A 67 -14.78 -4.92 0.88
N GLY A 68 -14.37 -5.66 1.91
CA GLY A 68 -15.12 -6.79 2.44
C GLY A 68 -16.18 -6.36 3.46
N HIS A 69 -17.05 -7.30 3.85
CA HIS A 69 -17.94 -7.10 4.98
C HIS A 69 -17.17 -7.12 6.31
N ASP A 70 -16.16 -7.99 6.40
CA ASP A 70 -15.25 -8.13 7.52
C ASP A 70 -13.82 -8.23 6.98
N GLU A 71 -13.01 -7.20 7.25
CA GLU A 71 -11.61 -7.10 6.85
C GLU A 71 -10.66 -7.54 7.99
N SER A 72 -11.16 -8.20 9.03
CA SER A 72 -10.32 -8.71 10.11
C SER A 72 -9.46 -9.88 9.64
N ASP A 73 -8.25 -10.03 10.21
CA ASP A 73 -7.31 -11.12 9.89
C ASP A 73 -7.87 -12.55 10.09
N LYS A 74 -9.05 -12.69 10.71
CA LYS A 74 -9.72 -13.98 10.95
C LYS A 74 -10.85 -14.24 9.97
N SER A 75 -11.17 -13.26 9.13
CA SER A 75 -12.21 -13.37 8.12
C SER A 75 -11.81 -14.40 7.06
N PRO A 76 -12.73 -15.28 6.62
CA PRO A 76 -12.47 -16.16 5.48
C PRO A 76 -12.35 -15.38 4.16
N ASN A 77 -12.79 -14.13 4.12
CA ASN A 77 -12.66 -13.22 3.00
C ASN A 77 -12.53 -11.79 3.53
N GLU A 78 -11.30 -11.28 3.59
CA GLU A 78 -10.99 -9.94 4.06
C GLU A 78 -11.41 -8.82 3.07
N GLY A 79 -12.05 -9.18 1.95
CA GLY A 79 -12.42 -8.25 0.90
C GLY A 79 -11.47 -8.30 -0.29
N ASN A 80 -11.99 -7.88 -1.44
CA ASN A 80 -11.31 -8.07 -2.71
C ASN A 80 -9.95 -7.36 -2.78
N PHE A 81 -9.81 -6.18 -2.15
CA PHE A 81 -8.55 -5.45 -2.15
C PHE A 81 -7.45 -6.20 -1.38
N LEU A 82 -7.75 -6.64 -0.15
CA LEU A 82 -6.77 -7.32 0.70
C LEU A 82 -6.39 -8.69 0.14
N GLU A 83 -7.37 -9.45 -0.36
CA GLU A 83 -7.12 -10.74 -0.99
C GLU A 83 -6.30 -10.60 -2.28
N LEU A 84 -6.58 -9.59 -3.11
CA LEU A 84 -5.78 -9.33 -4.31
C LEU A 84 -4.36 -8.87 -3.97
N LEU A 85 -4.18 -8.06 -2.92
CA LEU A 85 -2.86 -7.63 -2.47
C LEU A 85 -2.02 -8.81 -1.95
N LYS A 86 -2.65 -9.72 -1.19
CA LYS A 86 -2.02 -10.98 -0.76
C LYS A 86 -1.63 -11.84 -1.97
N PHE A 87 -2.55 -11.98 -2.93
CA PHE A 87 -2.29 -12.70 -4.17
C PHE A 87 -1.06 -12.12 -4.92
N LEU A 88 -0.96 -10.81 -5.05
CA LEU A 88 0.23 -10.16 -5.64
C LEU A 88 1.51 -10.47 -4.85
N GLY A 89 1.44 -10.47 -3.50
CA GLY A 89 2.57 -10.86 -2.65
C GLY A 89 3.04 -12.29 -2.93
N VAL A 90 2.11 -13.25 -2.94
CA VAL A 90 2.42 -14.66 -3.23
C VAL A 90 3.16 -14.85 -4.56
N HIS A 91 2.87 -14.01 -5.56
CA HIS A 91 3.45 -14.10 -6.90
C HIS A 91 4.64 -13.16 -7.15
N ASN A 92 4.97 -12.26 -6.22
CA ASN A 92 6.06 -11.30 -6.36
C ASN A 92 6.83 -11.13 -5.04
N ILE A 93 8.04 -11.68 -5.00
CA ILE A 93 8.92 -11.67 -3.82
C ILE A 93 9.24 -10.24 -3.35
N GLU A 94 9.36 -9.26 -4.25
CA GLU A 94 9.61 -7.88 -3.86
C GLU A 94 8.40 -7.24 -3.16
N ILE A 95 7.19 -7.58 -3.61
CA ILE A 95 5.94 -7.12 -2.99
C ILE A 95 5.74 -7.83 -1.66
N ASP A 96 5.87 -9.16 -1.60
CA ASP A 96 5.74 -9.96 -0.39
C ASP A 96 6.62 -9.43 0.74
N ALA A 97 7.87 -9.10 0.42
CA ALA A 97 8.86 -8.59 1.36
C ALA A 97 8.44 -7.26 2.03
N VAL A 98 7.47 -6.53 1.49
CA VAL A 98 7.10 -5.19 1.98
C VAL A 98 5.64 -5.01 2.36
N VAL A 99 4.73 -5.93 2.01
CA VAL A 99 3.27 -5.82 2.28
C VAL A 99 2.84 -6.61 3.53
N GLY A 100 1.58 -6.44 3.94
CA GLY A 100 0.97 -7.21 5.02
C GLY A 100 1.69 -7.04 6.36
N LYS A 101 2.22 -8.14 6.91
CA LYS A 101 2.95 -8.16 8.19
C LYS A 101 4.35 -7.57 8.09
N ASN A 102 4.92 -7.48 6.88
CA ASN A 102 6.24 -6.91 6.64
C ASN A 102 6.22 -5.38 6.52
N ALA A 103 5.03 -4.80 6.35
CA ALA A 103 4.85 -3.37 6.33
C ALA A 103 4.87 -2.77 7.74
N PRO A 104 5.62 -1.67 7.98
CA PRO A 104 5.50 -0.88 9.21
C PRO A 104 4.06 -0.42 9.39
N SER A 105 3.56 -0.43 10.64
CA SER A 105 2.13 -0.23 10.96
C SER A 105 1.44 0.89 10.17
N ASN A 106 2.01 2.09 10.20
CA ASN A 106 1.49 3.29 9.54
C ASN A 106 1.78 3.36 8.02
N LEU A 107 2.51 2.39 7.46
CA LEU A 107 2.93 2.36 6.06
C LEU A 107 2.33 1.18 5.29
N LYS A 108 1.27 0.55 5.81
CA LYS A 108 0.59 -0.59 5.15
C LYS A 108 -0.08 -0.24 3.83
N VAL A 109 -0.50 1.02 3.63
CA VAL A 109 -1.25 1.48 2.43
C VAL A 109 -2.61 0.78 2.26
N THR A 110 -3.08 0.04 3.27
CA THR A 110 -4.33 -0.73 3.24
C THR A 110 -5.52 -0.01 3.86
N SER A 111 -5.32 1.14 4.51
CA SER A 111 -6.41 1.81 5.22
C SER A 111 -7.50 2.33 4.27
N PRO A 112 -8.77 2.34 4.71
CA PRO A 112 -9.89 3.01 4.06
C PRO A 112 -9.58 4.35 3.38
N ASP A 113 -8.90 5.25 4.08
CA ASP A 113 -8.63 6.62 3.62
C ASP A 113 -7.62 6.63 2.47
N ILE A 114 -6.51 5.90 2.62
CA ILE A 114 -5.51 5.75 1.56
C ILE A 114 -6.10 5.10 0.29
N GLN A 115 -6.94 4.07 0.45
CA GLN A 115 -7.62 3.47 -0.70
C GLN A 115 -8.51 4.51 -1.40
N HIS A 116 -9.22 5.33 -0.63
CA HIS A 116 -10.05 6.41 -1.16
C HIS A 116 -9.23 7.47 -1.89
N ASP A 117 -8.06 7.85 -1.36
CA ASP A 117 -7.15 8.78 -2.03
C ASP A 117 -6.66 8.23 -3.38
N ILE A 118 -6.31 6.94 -3.45
CA ILE A 118 -5.90 6.28 -4.70
C ILE A 118 -7.06 6.27 -5.71
N ILE A 119 -8.29 5.98 -5.26
CA ILE A 119 -9.48 6.02 -6.11
C ILE A 119 -9.71 7.44 -6.65
N ASN A 120 -9.63 8.45 -5.78
CA ASN A 120 -9.82 9.85 -6.16
C ASN A 120 -8.75 10.30 -7.16
N ALA A 121 -7.48 9.97 -6.92
CA ALA A 121 -6.41 10.23 -7.87
C ALA A 121 -6.66 9.54 -9.22
N SER A 122 -7.13 8.29 -9.21
CA SER A 122 -7.48 7.55 -10.43
C SER A 122 -8.64 8.19 -11.19
N ALA A 123 -9.65 8.70 -10.48
CA ALA A 123 -10.78 9.41 -11.08
C ALA A 123 -10.34 10.73 -11.73
N VAL A 124 -9.54 11.54 -11.01
CA VAL A 124 -8.96 12.79 -11.54
C VAL A 124 -8.13 12.51 -12.79
N GLU A 125 -7.26 11.50 -12.75
CA GLU A 125 -6.42 11.14 -13.89
C GLU A 125 -7.24 10.62 -15.08
N THR A 126 -8.31 9.87 -14.83
CA THR A 126 -9.22 9.42 -15.88
C THR A 126 -9.91 10.62 -16.55
N VAL A 127 -10.40 11.58 -15.76
CA VAL A 127 -11.03 12.80 -16.29
C VAL A 127 -10.02 13.63 -17.08
N ASN A 128 -8.81 13.83 -16.56
CA ASN A 128 -7.77 14.58 -17.25
C ASN A 128 -7.42 13.94 -18.60
N ASN A 129 -7.30 12.61 -18.66
CA ASN A 129 -7.05 11.91 -19.92
C ASN A 129 -8.21 12.08 -20.90
N ILE A 130 -9.47 11.99 -20.46
CA ILE A 130 -10.63 12.23 -21.33
C ILE A 130 -10.64 13.67 -21.85
N ILE A 131 -10.41 14.66 -20.99
CA ILE A 131 -10.35 16.07 -21.39
C ILE A 131 -9.23 16.31 -22.39
N HIS A 132 -8.05 15.75 -22.14
CA HIS A 132 -6.91 15.84 -23.06
C HIS A 132 -7.25 15.21 -24.43
N ASP A 133 -7.89 14.04 -24.44
CA ASP A 133 -8.26 13.34 -25.67
C ASP A 133 -9.37 14.07 -26.47
N LEU A 134 -10.26 14.80 -25.79
CA LEU A 134 -11.25 15.67 -26.43
C LEU A 134 -10.62 16.94 -27.03
N GLY A 135 -9.54 17.46 -26.43
CA GLY A 135 -8.89 18.68 -26.86
C GLY A 135 -9.86 19.88 -26.88
N ASP A 136 -9.83 20.63 -27.99
CA ASP A 136 -10.72 21.77 -28.24
C ASP A 136 -11.93 21.42 -29.14
N ASP A 137 -12.16 20.12 -29.41
CA ASP A 137 -13.23 19.69 -30.30
C ASP A 137 -14.63 19.82 -29.66
N LEU A 138 -15.65 19.88 -30.52
CA LEU A 138 -17.05 19.93 -30.08
C LEU A 138 -17.48 18.57 -29.50
N PHE A 139 -18.05 18.58 -28.30
CA PHE A 139 -18.64 17.41 -27.66
C PHE A 139 -20.10 17.65 -27.26
N ALA A 140 -20.86 16.56 -27.13
CA ALA A 140 -22.24 16.59 -26.64
C ALA A 140 -22.34 15.75 -25.36
N ILE A 141 -23.10 16.22 -24.37
CA ILE A 141 -23.42 15.48 -23.14
C ILE A 141 -24.82 14.91 -23.28
N LEU A 142 -24.94 13.59 -23.23
CA LEU A 142 -26.22 12.91 -23.12
C LEU A 142 -26.52 12.62 -21.66
N ILE A 143 -27.65 13.10 -21.16
CA ILE A 143 -28.09 12.89 -19.78
C ILE A 143 -29.23 11.87 -19.81
N ASP A 144 -29.04 10.71 -19.19
CA ASP A 144 -30.07 9.70 -18.98
C ASP A 144 -30.44 9.63 -17.50
N GLU A 145 -31.73 9.72 -17.19
CA GLU A 145 -32.26 9.67 -15.82
C GLU A 145 -32.99 8.34 -15.60
N SER A 146 -32.37 7.42 -14.85
CA SER A 146 -33.04 6.19 -14.43
C SER A 146 -33.75 6.38 -13.08
N ARG A 147 -35.06 6.09 -13.02
CA ARG A 147 -35.82 6.12 -11.77
C ARG A 147 -35.64 4.81 -11.00
N ASP A 148 -35.17 4.90 -9.75
CA ASP A 148 -35.03 3.74 -8.86
C ASP A 148 -36.41 3.23 -8.39
N ILE A 149 -36.84 2.08 -8.93
CA ILE A 149 -38.09 1.40 -8.58
C ILE A 149 -38.04 0.69 -7.21
N SER A 150 -36.87 0.59 -6.56
CA SER A 150 -36.75 -0.04 -5.24
C SER A 150 -37.54 0.72 -4.16
N ARG A 151 -37.61 2.05 -4.27
CA ARG A 151 -38.42 2.93 -3.39
C ARG A 151 -39.90 2.53 -3.37
N LEU A 152 -40.45 2.18 -4.54
CA LEU A 152 -41.83 1.71 -4.67
C LEU A 152 -42.03 0.36 -3.95
N ARG A 153 -41.06 -0.56 -4.05
CA ARG A 153 -41.13 -1.85 -3.36
C ARG A 153 -41.06 -1.71 -1.83
N PHE A 154 -40.22 -0.82 -1.31
CA PHE A 154 -40.14 -0.56 0.14
C PHE A 154 -41.39 0.11 0.70
N GLN A 155 -41.99 1.08 -0.01
CA GLN A 155 -43.26 1.69 0.40
C GLN A 155 -44.41 0.67 0.38
N ASN A 156 -44.49 -0.17 -0.65
CA ASN A 156 -45.50 -1.24 -0.72
C ASN A 156 -45.32 -2.28 0.38
N MET A 157 -44.08 -2.60 0.78
CA MET A 157 -43.82 -3.48 1.92
C MET A 157 -44.18 -2.84 3.27
N LYS A 158 -43.98 -1.53 3.46
CA LYS A 158 -44.43 -0.82 4.68
C LYS A 158 -45.96 -0.75 4.75
N ASN A 159 -46.63 -0.47 3.64
CA ASN A 159 -48.09 -0.40 3.57
C ASN A 159 -48.75 -1.77 3.89
N ARG A 160 -48.13 -2.89 3.48
CA ARG A 160 -48.61 -4.23 3.83
C ARG A 160 -48.36 -4.63 5.30
N ARG A 161 -47.35 -4.08 5.96
CA ARG A 161 -47.05 -4.35 7.38
C ARG A 161 -47.83 -3.46 8.35
N GLY A 162 -48.41 -2.36 7.89
CA GLY A 162 -49.31 -1.50 8.68
C GLY A 162 -50.79 -1.88 8.59
N GLN A 163 -51.12 -2.98 7.89
CA GLN A 163 -52.49 -3.50 7.71
C GLN A 163 -52.71 -4.88 8.37
N LEU A 164 -51.77 -5.32 9.21
CA LEU A 164 -51.89 -6.50 10.09
C LEU A 164 -51.87 -6.06 11.54
#